data_AF-A0A9W4XEE4-F1
#
_entry.id   AF-A0A9W4XEE4-F1
#
_cell.length_a   1.000
_cell.length_b   1.000
_cell.length_c   1.000
_cell.angle_alpha   90.00
_cell.angle_beta   90.00
_cell.angle_gamma   90.00
#
_symmetry.space_group_name_H-M   'P 1'
#
loop_
_entity.id
_entity.type
_entity.pdbx_description
1 polymer ?
#
loop_
_entity_poly.entity_id
_entity_poly.type
_entity_poly.pdbx_seq_one_letter_code
_entity_poly.pdbx_strand_id
1 'polypeptide(L)'
;MKKILNYLPYIVVLLAQFFINNYTIIVLFTILTGFIAAFKIEHKRVFLKCFIIGLIVFTIVFLIYESRVEYVKDLLVNLGLSSLFIYVFFPVFNALNTAILFFFGYKIGTLVLERKLARASHV
;
A
#
# COMPACT_ATOMS: atom_id res chain seq x y z
N MET A 1 17.20 -14.50 -8.82
CA MET A 1 16.08 -13.83 -9.53
C MET A 1 14.69 -14.07 -8.92
N LYS A 2 14.33 -15.28 -8.41
CA LYS A 2 13.00 -15.54 -7.80
C LYS A 2 12.58 -14.57 -6.68
N LYS A 3 13.52 -14.06 -5.87
CA LYS A 3 13.23 -13.13 -4.77
C LYS A 3 12.76 -11.74 -5.23
N ILE A 4 13.20 -11.23 -6.38
CA ILE A 4 12.83 -9.90 -6.89
C ILE A 4 11.37 -9.88 -7.36
N LEU A 5 10.91 -10.97 -7.99
CA LEU A 5 9.52 -11.10 -8.45
C LEU A 5 8.50 -11.05 -7.30
N ASN A 6 8.91 -11.43 -6.08
CA ASN A 6 8.06 -11.34 -4.89
C ASN A 6 7.84 -9.89 -4.44
N TYR A 7 8.68 -8.95 -4.87
CA TYR A 7 8.54 -7.53 -4.54
C TYR A 7 7.78 -6.72 -5.60
N LEU A 8 7.64 -7.29 -6.81
CA LEU A 8 6.98 -6.64 -7.94
C LEU A 8 5.56 -6.12 -7.62
N PRO A 9 4.68 -6.87 -6.92
CA PRO A 9 3.34 -6.38 -6.61
C PRO A 9 3.33 -5.11 -5.76
N TYR A 10 4.29 -4.94 -4.83
CA TYR A 10 4.37 -3.74 -4.01
C TYR A 10 4.83 -2.54 -4.83
N ILE A 11 5.80 -2.73 -5.73
CA ILE A 11 6.27 -1.67 -6.62
C ILE A 11 5.15 -1.21 -7.55
N VAL A 12 4.40 -2.16 -8.13
CA VAL A 12 3.28 -1.86 -9.04
C VAL A 12 2.20 -1.03 -8.36
N VAL A 13 1.81 -1.38 -7.13
CA VAL A 13 0.85 -0.58 -6.35
C VAL A 13 1.38 0.82 -6.08
N LEU A 14 2.64 0.95 -5.67
CA LEU A 14 3.20 2.25 -5.35
C LEU A 14 3.32 3.14 -6.60
N LEU A 15 3.72 2.60 -7.74
CA LEU A 15 3.75 3.36 -9.00
C LEU A 15 2.35 3.83 -9.41
N ALA A 16 1.34 2.98 -9.29
CA ALA A 16 -0.03 3.35 -9.64
C ALA A 16 -0.56 4.54 -8.83
N GLN A 17 -0.13 4.69 -7.57
CA GLN A 17 -0.48 5.83 -6.71
C GLN A 17 0.06 7.17 -7.24
N PHE A 18 1.11 7.16 -8.06
CA PHE A 18 1.73 8.39 -8.61
C PHE A 18 1.33 8.69 -10.06
N PHE A 19 0.91 7.69 -10.83
CA PHE A 19 0.51 7.88 -12.24
C PHE A 19 -0.99 8.06 -12.45
N ILE A 20 -1.81 7.70 -11.47
CA ILE A 20 -3.27 7.73 -11.57
C ILE A 20 -3.79 8.87 -10.70
N ASN A 21 -4.55 9.79 -11.29
CA ASN A 21 -5.13 10.94 -10.56
C ASN A 21 -6.51 10.65 -9.96
N ASN A 22 -7.13 9.51 -10.31
CA ASN A 22 -8.45 9.13 -9.83
C ASN A 22 -8.33 8.20 -8.61
N TYR A 23 -8.71 8.70 -7.43
CA TYR A 23 -8.63 7.95 -6.17
C TYR A 23 -9.39 6.62 -6.19
N THR A 24 -10.58 6.57 -6.80
CA THR A 24 -11.36 5.32 -6.91
C THR A 24 -10.60 4.25 -7.70
N ILE A 25 -9.94 4.65 -8.79
CA ILE A 25 -9.12 3.74 -9.59
C ILE A 25 -7.92 3.26 -8.78
N ILE A 26 -7.26 4.14 -8.03
CA ILE A 26 -6.14 3.79 -7.14
C ILE A 26 -6.56 2.73 -6.11
N VAL A 27 -7.71 2.93 -5.45
CA VAL A 27 -8.23 1.99 -4.44
C VAL A 27 -8.49 0.63 -5.07
N LEU A 28 -9.24 0.58 -6.17
CA LEU A 28 -9.57 -0.67 -6.87
C LEU A 28 -8.29 -1.40 -7.34
N PHE A 29 -7.34 -0.66 -7.92
CA PHE A 29 -6.08 -1.22 -8.40
C PHE A 29 -5.23 -1.78 -7.27
N THR A 30 -5.17 -1.08 -6.12
CA THR A 30 -4.43 -1.52 -4.94
C THR A 30 -4.99 -2.84 -4.38
N ILE A 31 -6.31 -2.94 -4.26
CA ILE A 31 -7.00 -4.16 -3.83
C ILE A 31 -6.75 -5.30 -4.83
N LEU A 32 -6.92 -5.03 -6.13
CA LEU A 32 -6.73 -6.02 -7.19
C LEU A 32 -5.30 -6.57 -7.23
N THR A 33 -4.30 -5.70 -7.07
CA THR A 33 -2.90 -6.11 -7.05
C THR A 33 -2.59 -6.94 -5.81
N GLY A 34 -3.16 -6.59 -4.66
CA GLY A 34 -3.13 -7.41 -3.45
C GLY A 34 -3.72 -8.80 -3.67
N PHE A 35 -4.90 -8.86 -4.31
CA PHE A 35 -5.56 -10.13 -4.65
C PHE A 35 -4.69 -11.00 -5.56
N ILE A 36 -4.10 -10.45 -6.61
CA ILE A 36 -3.20 -11.18 -7.52
C ILE A 36 -1.95 -11.66 -6.78
N ALA A 37 -1.43 -10.85 -5.86
CA ALA A 37 -0.26 -11.21 -5.07
C ALA A 37 -0.49 -12.48 -4.23
N ALA A 38 -1.71 -12.73 -3.75
CA ALA A 38 -2.06 -13.94 -2.99
C ALA A 38 -1.66 -15.26 -3.67
N PHE A 39 -1.65 -15.28 -5.01
CA PHE A 39 -1.29 -16.46 -5.80
C PHE A 39 0.21 -16.59 -6.06
N LYS A 40 1.00 -15.54 -5.79
CA LYS A 40 2.42 -15.47 -6.15
C LYS A 40 3.37 -15.35 -4.95
N ILE A 41 2.94 -14.75 -3.84
CA ILE A 41 3.82 -14.48 -2.69
C ILE A 41 3.41 -15.28 -1.45
N GLU A 42 4.42 -15.74 -0.71
CA GLU A 42 4.22 -16.39 0.58
C GLU A 42 3.64 -15.46 1.64
N HIS A 43 2.82 -16.03 2.51
CA HIS A 43 1.97 -15.31 3.48
C HIS A 43 2.74 -14.55 4.57
N LYS A 44 4.06 -14.77 4.70
CA LYS A 44 4.84 -14.21 5.81
C LYS A 44 5.02 -12.70 5.69
N ARG A 45 4.40 -11.98 6.63
CA ARG A 45 4.57 -10.54 6.91
C ARG A 45 4.26 -9.63 5.69
N VAL A 46 3.28 -10.02 4.85
CA VAL A 46 2.90 -9.26 3.64
C VAL A 46 2.51 -7.82 3.97
N PHE A 47 1.67 -7.62 5.00
CA PHE A 47 1.29 -6.28 5.47
C PHE A 47 2.53 -5.45 5.84
N LEU A 48 3.40 -5.98 6.71
CA LEU A 48 4.58 -5.27 7.19
C LEU A 48 5.55 -4.93 6.05
N LYS A 49 5.74 -5.85 5.09
CA LYS A 49 6.56 -5.59 3.90
C LYS A 49 5.99 -4.46 3.06
N CYS A 50 4.69 -4.49 2.77
CA CYS A 50 4.02 -3.43 2.03
C CYS A 50 4.12 -2.09 2.75
N PHE A 51 3.88 -2.09 4.07
CA PHE A 51 3.97 -0.90 4.91
C PHE A 51 5.37 -0.30 4.91
N ILE A 52 6.43 -1.08 5.16
CA ILE A 52 7.82 -0.58 5.19
C ILE A 52 8.24 -0.02 3.83
N ILE A 53 7.95 -0.75 2.74
CA ILE A 53 8.31 -0.29 1.38
C ILE A 53 7.53 0.98 1.06
N GLY A 54 6.23 1.02 1.35
CA GLY A 54 5.38 2.19 1.16
C GLY A 54 5.89 3.38 1.97
N LEU A 55 6.25 3.18 3.23
CA LEU A 55 6.77 4.24 4.09
C LEU A 55 8.04 4.87 3.51
N ILE A 56 8.98 4.05 3.04
CA ILE A 56 10.21 4.54 2.41
C ILE A 56 9.86 5.36 1.16
N VAL A 57 9.02 4.82 0.27
CA VAL A 57 8.66 5.48 -0.99
C VAL A 57 7.89 6.79 -0.75
N PHE A 58 6.85 6.77 0.10
CA PHE A 58 6.08 7.97 0.42
C PHE A 58 6.91 9.01 1.16
N THR A 59 7.90 8.61 1.97
CA THR A 59 8.83 9.57 2.59
C THR A 59 9.69 10.24 1.52
N ILE A 60 10.29 9.48 0.60
CA ILE A 60 11.09 10.04 -0.49
C ILE A 60 10.25 11.00 -1.35
N VAL A 61 9.05 10.57 -1.74
CA VAL A 61 8.16 11.39 -2.58
C VAL A 61 7.70 12.64 -1.84
N PHE A 62 7.35 12.53 -0.55
CA PHE A 62 6.99 13.68 0.27
C PHE A 62 8.13 14.71 0.33
N LEU A 63 9.38 14.27 0.53
CA LEU A 63 10.54 15.17 0.56
C LEU A 63 10.80 15.86 -0.80
N ILE A 64 10.47 15.22 -1.92
CA ILE A 64 10.62 15.81 -3.26
C ILE A 64 9.49 16.80 -3.57
N TYR A 65 8.26 16.51 -3.11
CA TYR A 65 7.04 17.25 -3.45
C TYR A 65 6.38 17.95 -2.26
N GLU A 66 7.16 18.32 -1.24
CA GLU A 66 6.67 18.91 0.00
C GLU A 66 5.76 20.13 -0.23
N SER A 67 6.09 20.95 -1.24
CA SER A 67 5.30 22.13 -1.63
C SER A 67 3.85 21.81 -2.03
N ARG A 68 3.53 20.57 -2.40
CA ARG A 68 2.17 20.14 -2.77
C ARG A 68 1.27 19.92 -1.57
N VAL A 69 1.82 19.85 -0.37
CA VAL A 69 1.12 19.51 0.88
C VAL A 69 1.24 20.60 1.93
N GLU A 70 1.76 21.76 1.54
CA GLU A 70 1.91 22.94 2.39
C GLU A 70 0.57 23.41 2.98
N TYR A 71 -0.54 23.31 2.23
CA TYR A 71 -1.88 23.62 2.73
C TYR A 71 -2.30 22.76 3.94
N VAL A 72 -1.77 21.54 4.07
CA VAL A 72 -2.04 20.65 5.22
C VAL A 72 -1.26 21.11 6.45
N LYS A 73 -0.09 21.73 6.25
CA LYS A 73 0.74 22.28 7.33
C LYS A 73 -0.02 23.38 8.07
N ASP A 74 -0.64 24.30 7.34
CA ASP A 74 -1.44 25.39 7.91
C ASP A 74 -2.65 24.85 8.68
N LEU A 75 -3.29 23.80 8.15
CA LEU A 75 -4.42 23.13 8.79
C LEU A 75 -4.02 22.48 10.13
N LEU A 76 -2.86 21.81 10.18
CA LEU A 76 -2.31 21.21 11.40
C LEU A 76 -1.94 22.27 12.45
N VAL A 77 -1.32 23.37 12.02
CA VAL A 77 -0.97 24.49 12.90
C VAL A 77 -2.22 25.12 13.50
N ASN A 78 -3.28 25.30 12.70
CA ASN A 78 -4.57 25.81 13.18
C ASN A 78 -5.26 24.86 14.18
N LEU A 79 -4.94 23.56 14.15
CA LEU A 79 -5.38 22.58 15.15
C LEU A 79 -4.46 22.53 16.39
N GLY A 80 -3.48 23.42 16.49
CA GLY A 80 -2.53 23.49 17.61
C GLY A 80 -1.40 22.45 17.54
N LEU A 81 -1.22 21.78 16.40
CA LEU A 81 -0.15 20.80 16.22
C LEU A 81 1.12 21.44 15.65
N SER A 82 2.27 20.87 16.00
CA SER A 82 3.55 21.30 15.43
C SER A 82 3.56 21.08 13.91
N SER A 83 4.10 22.05 13.17
CA SER A 83 4.34 21.90 11.73
C SER A 83 5.26 20.72 11.41
N LEU A 84 6.09 20.27 12.36
CA LEU A 84 6.95 19.09 12.18
C LEU A 84 6.16 17.78 12.08
N PHE A 85 4.89 17.78 12.51
CA PHE A 85 4.06 16.59 12.50
C PHE A 85 3.73 16.12 11.07
N ILE A 86 3.73 17.02 10.09
CA ILE A 86 3.42 16.68 8.69
C ILE A 86 4.44 15.70 8.09
N TYR A 87 5.72 15.84 8.45
CA TYR A 87 6.81 14.99 7.95
C TYR A 87 6.68 13.53 8.38
N VAL A 88 5.98 13.28 9.49
CA VAL A 88 5.71 11.92 9.97
C VAL A 88 4.32 11.47 9.54
N PHE A 89 3.32 12.32 9.75
CA PHE A 89 1.93 11.98 9.51
C PHE A 89 1.68 11.62 8.05
N PHE A 90 2.14 12.43 7.11
CA PHE A 90 1.80 12.26 5.70
C PHE A 90 2.36 10.96 5.10
N PRO A 91 3.67 10.64 5.27
CA PRO A 91 4.20 9.37 4.79
C PRO A 91 3.59 8.15 5.50
N VAL A 92 3.40 8.24 6.82
CA VAL A 92 2.86 7.13 7.62
C VAL A 92 1.41 6.81 7.23
N PHE A 93 0.56 7.83 7.08
CA PHE A 93 -0.85 7.62 6.72
C PHE A 93 -0.99 7.05 5.31
N ASN A 94 -0.24 7.55 4.34
CA ASN A 94 -0.28 7.00 2.98
C ASN A 94 0.24 5.56 2.91
N ALA A 95 1.31 5.26 3.64
CA ALA A 95 1.85 3.91 3.75
C ALA A 95 0.86 2.95 4.42
N LEU A 96 0.21 3.38 5.51
CA LEU A 96 -0.81 2.59 6.20
C LEU A 96 -2.01 2.33 5.30
N ASN A 97 -2.57 3.37 4.67
CA ASN A 97 -3.75 3.25 3.80
C ASN A 97 -3.47 2.25 2.66
N THR A 98 -2.34 2.42 1.99
CA THR A 98 -1.90 1.51 0.92
C THR A 98 -1.72 0.08 1.42
N ALA A 99 -1.06 -0.12 2.55
CA ALA A 99 -0.82 -1.44 3.12
C ALA A 99 -2.12 -2.15 3.55
N ILE A 100 -3.07 -1.42 4.11
CA ILE A 100 -4.40 -1.93 4.49
C ILE A 100 -5.15 -2.41 3.25
N LEU A 101 -5.27 -1.57 2.22
CA LEU A 101 -5.98 -1.90 0.98
C LEU A 101 -5.34 -3.09 0.26
N PHE A 102 -4.00 -3.11 0.17
CA PHE A 102 -3.27 -4.21 -0.44
C PHE A 102 -3.48 -5.50 0.36
N PHE A 103 -3.36 -5.45 1.68
CA PHE A 103 -3.53 -6.62 2.54
C PHE A 103 -4.96 -7.14 2.54
N PHE A 104 -5.95 -6.26 2.44
CA PHE A 104 -7.35 -6.64 2.27
C PHE A 104 -7.54 -7.45 0.99
N GLY A 105 -7.06 -6.96 -0.15
CA GLY A 105 -7.08 -7.71 -1.41
C GLY A 105 -6.35 -9.05 -1.31
N TYR A 106 -5.16 -9.05 -0.69
CA TYR A 106 -4.37 -10.25 -0.44
C TYR A 106 -5.15 -11.29 0.37
N LYS A 107 -5.81 -10.88 1.45
CA LYS A 107 -6.61 -11.77 2.30
C LYS A 107 -7.80 -12.38 1.56
N ILE A 108 -8.49 -11.61 0.72
CA ILE A 108 -9.55 -12.15 -0.15
C ILE A 108 -8.96 -13.22 -1.08
N GLY A 109 -7.82 -12.95 -1.72
CA GLY A 109 -7.16 -13.89 -2.61
C GLY A 109 -6.77 -15.19 -1.92
N THR A 110 -6.24 -15.12 -0.69
CA THR A 110 -5.88 -16.31 0.10
C THR A 110 -7.09 -17.17 0.46
N LEU A 111 -8.22 -16.55 0.85
CA LEU A 111 -9.46 -17.28 1.13
C LEU A 111 -10.00 -18.00 -0.11
N VAL A 112 -9.89 -17.38 -1.28
CA VAL A 112 -10.29 -18.01 -2.55
C VAL A 112 -9.39 -19.21 -2.88
N LEU A 113 -8.08 -19.08 -2.66
CA LEU A 113 -7.12 -20.15 -2.89
C LEU A 113 -7.36 -21.34 -1.95
N GLU A 114 -7.55 -21.08 -0.66
CA GLU A 114 -7.86 -22.11 0.35
C GLU A 114 -9.14 -22.88 0.00
N ARG A 115 -10.22 -22.16 -0.39
CA ARG A 115 -11.47 -22.81 -0.83
C ARG A 115 -11.27 -23.68 -2.06
N LYS A 116 -10.43 -23.26 -3.02
CA LYS A 116 -10.13 -24.03 -4.22
C LYS A 116 -9.37 -25.31 -3.88
N LEU A 117 -8.39 -25.23 -2.98
CA LEU A 117 -7.60 -26.38 -2.52
C LEU A 117 -8.47 -27.38 -1.74
N ALA A 118 -9.32 -26.90 -0.83
CA ALA A 118 -10.23 -27.75 -0.07
C ALA A 118 -11.20 -28.53 -0.98
N ARG A 119 -11.74 -27.89 -2.03
CA ARG A 119 -12.58 -28.58 -3.02
C ARG A 119 -11.81 -29.65 -3.80
N ALA A 120 -10.55 -29.40 -4.12
CA ALA A 120 -9.71 -30.34 -4.86
C ALA A 120 -9.29 -31.56 -4.04
N SER A 121 -9.23 -31.47 -2.70
CA SER A 121 -8.91 -32.58 -1.80
C SER A 121 -10.12 -33.46 -1.44
N HIS A 122 -11.34 -33.02 -1.74
CA HIS A 122 -12.57 -33.78 -1.53
C HIS A 122 -13.01 -34.57 -2.78
N VAL A 123 -12.24 -34.49 -3.86
CA VAL A 123 -12.36 -35.28 -5.10
C VAL A 123 -11.23 -36.31 -5.11
#